data_AF-A0A1V9FG92-F1
#
_entry.id   AF-A0A1V9FG92-F1
#
_cell.length_a   1.000
_cell.length_b   1.000
_cell.length_c   1.000
_cell.angle_alpha   90.00
_cell.angle_beta   90.00
_cell.angle_gamma   90.00
#
_symmetry.space_group_name_H-M   'P 1'
#
loop_
_entity.id
_entity.type
_entity.pdbx_description
1 polymer ?
#
loop_
_entity_poly.entity_id
_entity_poly.type
_entity_poly.pdbx_seq_one_letter_code
_entity_poly.pdbx_strand_id
1 'polypeptide(L)'
;MPQNNENPDPSNPPREEATAVVNAGTVQQNIRGFGGASIRGWIADLTAAQRTTAFSTSGIGLSVLRVRVSPNSSDFSLEKPTIDAAKSYGATVIASAWTAPASMKTNNNHVGGKLRTDAYAGYAAHLRNFCTTVGGVTAISPINEPNITVNYESMELTAPEVASFVAAEGSNCGAPIMAPETFNMDKTYMDTYLNNATARSKTGYVCGHIYGKTPYTYSNGKEVWMTEHYTNTNNANGWPDALGVAKEIHDCMNAGYNMYVWWYIRRSYGPMDENGNITKRGYVMAHWARYVRPGYSKISCTANPTNGVYVTAYKSGSRVVIVAINQNTAITYQPFSITGATVAGFNRYRTTSSANLTADNFTISNGSFGINLPASSVTTLVSY
;
A
#
# COMPACT_ATOMS: atom_id res chain seq x y z
N MET A 1 -27.60 38.63 24.83
CA MET A 1 -27.15 37.49 23.99
C MET A 1 -26.46 36.52 24.93
N PRO A 2 -27.01 35.31 25.18
CA PRO A 2 -26.42 34.43 26.17
C PRO A 2 -25.17 33.75 25.61
N GLN A 3 -24.06 33.95 26.33
CA GLN A 3 -22.84 33.15 26.25
C GLN A 3 -23.15 31.78 26.87
N ASN A 4 -23.10 30.72 26.08
CA ASN A 4 -23.09 29.35 26.62
C ASN A 4 -21.64 28.99 27.00
N ASN A 5 -21.27 29.32 28.24
CA ASN A 5 -20.18 28.66 28.94
C ASN A 5 -20.76 27.40 29.61
N GLU A 6 -20.59 26.23 28.98
CA GLU A 6 -20.74 24.98 29.70
C GLU A 6 -19.49 24.76 30.57
N ASN A 7 -19.70 24.68 31.87
CA ASN A 7 -18.68 24.31 32.84
C ASN A 7 -18.31 22.83 32.62
N PRO A 8 -17.02 22.45 32.59
CA PRO A 8 -16.64 21.05 32.42
C PRO A 8 -17.06 20.22 33.64
N ASP A 9 -17.60 19.03 33.38
CA ASP A 9 -17.92 18.00 34.38
C ASP A 9 -16.66 17.60 35.17
N PRO A 10 -16.62 17.81 36.50
CA PRO A 10 -15.44 17.53 37.33
C PRO A 10 -15.19 16.05 37.60
N SER A 11 -16.04 15.13 37.12
CA SER A 11 -15.87 13.68 37.33
C SER A 11 -14.97 12.99 36.30
N ASN A 12 -14.50 13.72 35.28
CA ASN A 12 -13.59 13.20 34.25
C ASN A 12 -12.54 14.27 33.87
N PRO A 13 -11.39 14.34 34.55
CA PRO A 13 -10.38 15.33 34.21
C PRO A 13 -10.00 15.17 32.73
N PRO A 14 -9.86 16.26 31.95
CA PRO A 14 -9.36 16.17 30.59
C PRO A 14 -8.02 15.45 30.65
N ARG A 15 -7.94 14.26 30.05
CA ARG A 15 -6.67 13.54 29.89
C ARG A 15 -5.71 14.50 29.19
N GLU A 16 -4.54 14.74 29.79
CA GLU A 16 -3.51 15.57 29.17
C GLU A 16 -3.04 14.85 27.89
N GLU A 17 -3.50 15.32 26.74
CA GLU A 17 -3.21 14.77 25.42
C GLU A 17 -1.75 15.08 25.04
N ALA A 18 -0.95 14.07 24.69
CA ALA A 18 0.45 14.31 24.38
C ALA A 18 0.58 15.00 23.01
N THR A 19 1.52 15.95 22.91
CA THR A 19 1.78 16.65 21.64
C THR A 19 2.36 15.70 20.59
N ALA A 20 1.74 15.66 19.41
CA ALA A 20 2.29 14.98 18.25
C ALA A 20 3.39 15.85 17.62
N VAL A 21 4.65 15.46 17.84
CA VAL A 21 5.81 16.17 17.30
C VAL A 21 6.07 15.67 15.88
N VAL A 22 6.14 16.57 14.90
CA VAL A 22 6.51 16.30 13.51
C VAL A 22 7.84 16.99 13.21
N ASN A 23 8.85 16.23 12.81
CA ASN A 23 10.16 16.76 12.46
C ASN A 23 10.44 16.55 10.97
N ALA A 24 10.21 17.60 10.17
CA ALA A 24 10.42 17.60 8.73
C ALA A 24 11.91 17.64 8.32
N GLY A 25 12.84 17.83 9.28
CA GLY A 25 14.27 17.70 9.07
C GLY A 25 14.75 16.24 9.09
N THR A 26 14.04 15.34 9.79
CA THR A 26 14.40 13.93 9.90
C THR A 26 13.61 13.08 8.90
N VAL A 27 14.22 12.86 7.74
CA VAL A 27 13.66 12.04 6.65
C VAL A 27 13.85 10.54 6.97
N GLN A 28 12.81 9.75 6.67
CA GLN A 28 12.79 8.29 6.77
C GLN A 28 12.71 7.68 5.36
N GLN A 29 11.91 6.63 5.15
CA GLN A 29 11.79 5.99 3.86
C GLN A 29 11.09 6.86 2.81
N ASN A 30 11.47 6.72 1.54
CA ASN A 30 10.74 7.25 0.40
C ASN A 30 9.42 6.46 0.19
N ILE A 31 8.38 7.14 -0.26
CA ILE A 31 7.09 6.55 -0.56
C ILE A 31 6.97 6.31 -2.06
N ARG A 32 6.82 5.04 -2.43
CA ARG A 32 6.59 4.58 -3.80
C ARG A 32 5.12 4.73 -4.20
N GLY A 33 4.21 4.51 -3.26
CA GLY A 33 2.80 4.82 -3.47
C GLY A 33 1.85 3.84 -2.80
N PHE A 34 0.58 4.04 -3.12
CA PHE A 34 -0.55 3.30 -2.59
C PHE A 34 -1.38 2.79 -3.75
N GLY A 35 -1.76 1.52 -3.72
CA GLY A 35 -2.30 0.86 -4.88
C GLY A 35 -3.32 -0.21 -4.60
N GLY A 36 -3.70 -0.89 -5.68
CA GLY A 36 -4.47 -2.12 -5.63
C GLY A 36 -4.19 -3.01 -6.84
N ALA A 37 -4.72 -4.23 -6.80
CA ALA A 37 -4.58 -5.20 -7.84
C ALA A 37 -5.74 -5.17 -8.87
N SER A 38 -5.38 -5.34 -10.14
CA SER A 38 -6.28 -5.75 -11.21
C SER A 38 -5.85 -7.14 -11.70
N ILE A 39 -6.63 -8.16 -11.36
CA ILE A 39 -6.32 -9.57 -11.65
C ILE A 39 -7.29 -10.10 -12.68
N ARG A 40 -7.00 -9.80 -13.94
CA ARG A 40 -7.79 -10.34 -15.04
C ARG A 40 -7.62 -11.85 -15.15
N GLY A 41 -8.66 -12.48 -15.67
CA GLY A 41 -8.79 -13.94 -15.76
C GLY A 41 -9.47 -14.55 -14.54
N TRP A 42 -9.42 -13.88 -13.37
CA TRP A 42 -10.15 -14.29 -12.16
C TRP A 42 -11.40 -13.45 -11.95
N ILE A 43 -11.32 -12.16 -12.28
CA ILE A 43 -12.45 -11.24 -12.35
C ILE A 43 -12.40 -10.42 -13.65
N ALA A 44 -13.50 -9.74 -13.97
CA ALA A 44 -13.54 -8.81 -15.09
C ALA A 44 -12.55 -7.66 -14.89
N ASP A 45 -11.95 -7.18 -15.99
CA ASP A 45 -11.08 -6.00 -15.97
C ASP A 45 -11.82 -4.74 -15.50
N LEU A 46 -11.08 -3.71 -15.10
CA LEU A 46 -11.65 -2.39 -14.81
C LEU A 46 -12.17 -1.76 -16.10
N THR A 47 -13.36 -1.16 -16.05
CA THR A 47 -13.87 -0.34 -17.17
C THR A 47 -13.09 0.98 -17.29
N ALA A 48 -13.24 1.70 -18.40
CA ALA A 48 -12.60 3.02 -18.57
C ALA A 48 -12.96 3.99 -17.43
N ALA A 49 -14.23 4.05 -17.03
CA ALA A 49 -14.66 4.88 -15.90
C ALA A 49 -14.04 4.42 -14.57
N GLN A 50 -13.97 3.10 -14.33
CA GLN A 50 -13.35 2.55 -13.13
C GLN A 50 -11.83 2.82 -13.09
N ARG A 51 -11.13 2.80 -14.23
CA ARG A 51 -9.70 3.20 -14.29
C ARG A 51 -9.52 4.65 -13.90
N THR A 52 -10.38 5.56 -14.41
CA THR A 52 -10.38 6.97 -14.00
C THR A 52 -10.65 7.10 -12.50
N THR A 53 -11.67 6.44 -11.98
CA THR A 53 -11.99 6.45 -10.54
C THR A 53 -10.84 5.88 -9.69
N ALA A 54 -10.10 4.89 -10.18
CA ALA A 54 -8.99 4.30 -9.44
C ALA A 54 -7.78 5.24 -9.36
N PHE A 55 -7.31 5.77 -10.50
CA PHE A 55 -5.98 6.38 -10.61
C PHE A 55 -5.97 7.91 -10.61
N SER A 56 -7.07 8.57 -11.04
CA SER A 56 -7.16 10.03 -10.99
C SER A 56 -7.20 10.54 -9.54
N THR A 57 -6.61 11.71 -9.28
CA THR A 57 -6.71 12.39 -7.97
C THR A 57 -8.09 12.95 -7.67
N SER A 58 -8.95 13.09 -8.69
CA SER A 58 -10.40 13.32 -8.49
C SER A 58 -11.12 12.05 -8.03
N GLY A 59 -10.58 10.87 -8.41
CA GLY A 59 -10.95 9.54 -7.92
C GLY A 59 -10.11 9.14 -6.70
N ILE A 60 -9.84 7.86 -6.44
CA ILE A 60 -9.07 7.41 -5.27
C ILE A 60 -7.63 7.96 -5.29
N GLY A 61 -7.05 8.12 -6.48
CA GLY A 61 -5.68 8.61 -6.66
C GLY A 61 -4.63 7.52 -6.44
N LEU A 62 -4.94 6.25 -6.71
CA LEU A 62 -3.95 5.18 -6.62
C LEU A 62 -2.76 5.47 -7.52
N SER A 63 -1.55 5.18 -7.03
CA SER A 63 -0.28 5.41 -7.72
C SER A 63 0.52 4.13 -7.94
N VAL A 64 -0.04 2.98 -7.54
CA VAL A 64 0.50 1.66 -7.84
C VAL A 64 -0.61 0.77 -8.38
N LEU A 65 -0.34 0.08 -9.48
CA LEU A 65 -1.18 -0.99 -10.01
C LEU A 65 -0.41 -2.30 -9.91
N ARG A 66 -1.00 -3.32 -9.27
CA ARG A 66 -0.51 -4.70 -9.32
C ARG A 66 -1.29 -5.51 -10.33
N VAL A 67 -0.61 -6.28 -11.18
CA VAL A 67 -1.23 -7.14 -12.19
C VAL A 67 -0.71 -8.57 -12.10
N ARG A 68 -1.48 -9.50 -12.63
CA ARG A 68 -1.12 -10.91 -12.77
C ARG A 68 -0.36 -11.15 -14.05
N VAL A 69 0.74 -11.90 -13.96
CA VAL A 69 1.39 -12.52 -15.12
C VAL A 69 0.70 -13.85 -15.38
N SER A 70 -0.12 -13.93 -16.44
CA SER A 70 -0.78 -15.18 -16.85
C SER A 70 0.26 -16.29 -17.16
N PRO A 71 0.01 -17.57 -16.88
CA PRO A 71 0.84 -18.64 -17.40
C PRO A 71 0.65 -18.83 -18.92
N ASN A 72 -0.38 -18.21 -19.52
CA ASN A 72 -0.59 -18.21 -20.96
C ASN A 72 -0.27 -16.83 -21.58
N SER A 73 0.76 -16.79 -22.42
CA SER A 73 1.23 -15.54 -23.04
C SER A 73 0.24 -14.90 -24.03
N SER A 74 -0.75 -15.64 -24.53
CA SER A 74 -1.80 -15.04 -25.38
C SER A 74 -2.63 -13.99 -24.63
N ASP A 75 -2.65 -14.04 -23.30
CA ASP A 75 -3.47 -13.15 -22.47
C ASP A 75 -2.78 -11.81 -22.19
N PHE A 76 -1.47 -11.71 -22.40
CA PHE A 76 -0.65 -10.59 -21.93
C PHE A 76 -1.08 -9.24 -22.48
N SER A 77 -1.38 -9.19 -23.78
CA SER A 77 -1.81 -7.95 -24.44
C SER A 77 -3.12 -7.40 -23.85
N LEU A 78 -3.91 -8.25 -23.21
CA LEU A 78 -5.20 -7.87 -22.66
C LEU A 78 -5.08 -7.10 -21.32
N GLU A 79 -3.90 -7.11 -20.67
CA GLU A 79 -3.62 -6.27 -19.49
C GLU A 79 -3.41 -4.79 -19.86
N LYS A 80 -3.04 -4.51 -21.12
CA LYS A 80 -2.65 -3.17 -21.59
C LYS A 80 -3.67 -2.08 -21.30
N PRO A 81 -4.99 -2.26 -21.50
CA PRO A 81 -5.94 -1.18 -21.29
C PRO A 81 -5.93 -0.60 -19.87
N THR A 82 -5.77 -1.43 -18.83
CA THR A 82 -5.68 -0.97 -17.44
C THR A 82 -4.27 -0.49 -17.10
N ILE A 83 -3.22 -1.15 -17.60
CA ILE A 83 -1.82 -0.72 -17.44
C ILE A 83 -1.57 0.66 -18.05
N ASP A 84 -1.98 0.88 -19.29
CA ASP A 84 -1.74 2.11 -20.04
C ASP A 84 -2.53 3.28 -19.41
N ALA A 85 -3.76 3.02 -18.92
CA ALA A 85 -4.52 4.01 -18.16
C ALA A 85 -3.87 4.34 -16.80
N ALA A 86 -3.39 3.34 -16.05
CA ALA A 86 -2.69 3.60 -14.79
C ALA A 86 -1.44 4.47 -15.01
N LYS A 87 -0.63 4.12 -16.03
CA LYS A 87 0.57 4.87 -16.42
C LYS A 87 0.24 6.31 -16.84
N SER A 88 -0.88 6.56 -17.53
CA SER A 88 -1.25 7.92 -17.94
C SER A 88 -1.59 8.84 -16.76
N TYR A 89 -1.97 8.28 -15.61
CA TYR A 89 -2.11 9.01 -14.33
C TYR A 89 -0.83 9.02 -13.48
N GLY A 90 0.29 8.53 -14.02
CA GLY A 90 1.59 8.48 -13.35
C GLY A 90 1.73 7.33 -12.33
N ALA A 91 0.87 6.31 -12.37
CA ALA A 91 1.02 5.15 -11.51
C ALA A 91 2.14 4.23 -12.01
N THR A 92 2.89 3.66 -11.07
CA THR A 92 3.83 2.58 -11.34
C THR A 92 3.08 1.25 -11.45
N VAL A 93 3.54 0.37 -12.32
CA VAL A 93 2.98 -1.00 -12.46
C VAL A 93 3.95 -2.02 -11.87
N ILE A 94 3.45 -2.91 -11.03
CA ILE A 94 4.18 -4.09 -10.54
C ILE A 94 3.44 -5.35 -11.01
N ALA A 95 4.17 -6.42 -11.31
CA ALA A 95 3.58 -7.66 -11.84
C ALA A 95 4.03 -8.88 -11.05
N SER A 96 3.10 -9.77 -10.73
CA SER A 96 3.38 -10.98 -9.97
C SER A 96 2.86 -12.21 -10.71
N ALA A 97 3.67 -13.27 -10.76
CA ALA A 97 3.25 -14.55 -11.31
C ALA A 97 2.78 -15.48 -10.18
N TRP A 98 1.56 -16.01 -10.28
CA TRP A 98 1.06 -17.04 -9.35
C TRP A 98 1.67 -18.41 -9.64
N THR A 99 1.94 -18.68 -10.91
CA THR A 99 2.46 -19.96 -11.37
C THR A 99 3.23 -19.76 -12.68
N ALA A 100 4.24 -20.60 -12.91
CA ALA A 100 4.81 -20.79 -14.24
C ALA A 100 3.81 -21.51 -15.18
N PRO A 101 4.05 -21.49 -16.51
CA PRO A 101 3.39 -22.40 -17.45
C PRO A 101 3.45 -23.85 -16.96
N ALA A 102 2.36 -24.59 -17.10
CA ALA A 102 2.23 -25.96 -16.56
C ALA A 102 3.40 -26.87 -16.99
N SER A 103 3.80 -26.80 -18.26
CA SER A 103 4.91 -27.59 -18.81
C SER A 103 6.27 -27.33 -18.15
N MET A 104 6.45 -26.20 -17.47
CA MET A 104 7.68 -25.83 -16.75
C MET A 104 7.70 -26.34 -15.31
N LYS A 105 6.61 -26.97 -14.85
CA LYS A 105 6.44 -27.39 -13.46
C LYS A 105 6.58 -28.90 -13.30
N THR A 106 6.93 -29.32 -12.09
CA THR A 106 7.15 -30.73 -11.72
C THR A 106 5.90 -31.61 -11.83
N ASN A 107 4.71 -31.01 -11.78
CA ASN A 107 3.42 -31.70 -11.81
C ASN A 107 2.61 -31.45 -13.08
N ASN A 108 3.17 -30.73 -14.06
CA ASN A 108 2.46 -30.31 -15.28
C ASN A 108 1.08 -29.69 -15.03
N ASN A 109 0.94 -28.87 -13.97
CA ASN A 109 -0.33 -28.28 -13.55
C ASN A 109 -0.14 -26.83 -13.10
N HIS A 110 -1.14 -25.97 -13.27
CA HIS A 110 -1.12 -24.57 -12.77
C HIS A 110 -1.33 -24.45 -11.25
N VAL A 111 -1.84 -25.48 -10.59
CA VAL A 111 -2.02 -25.53 -9.13
C VAL A 111 -0.89 -26.34 -8.47
N GLY A 112 -0.29 -25.81 -7.41
CA GLY A 112 0.78 -26.44 -6.63
C GLY A 112 2.02 -26.78 -7.44
N GLY A 113 2.82 -27.73 -6.98
CA GLY A 113 4.04 -28.16 -7.67
C GLY A 113 5.15 -27.10 -7.67
N LYS A 114 6.29 -27.43 -8.28
CA LYS A 114 7.50 -26.60 -8.26
C LYS A 114 7.95 -26.21 -9.66
N LEU A 115 8.65 -25.09 -9.77
CA LEU A 115 9.39 -24.75 -10.99
C LEU A 115 10.53 -25.76 -11.19
N ARG A 116 10.62 -26.39 -12.35
CA ARG A 116 11.76 -27.25 -12.67
C ARG A 116 13.00 -26.40 -12.94
N THR A 117 14.16 -26.85 -12.47
CA THR A 117 15.44 -26.15 -12.66
C THR A 117 15.84 -26.01 -14.12
N ASP A 118 15.58 -27.03 -14.94
CA ASP A 118 15.82 -27.01 -16.39
C ASP A 118 14.86 -26.08 -17.16
N ALA A 119 13.82 -25.55 -16.50
CA ALA A 119 12.90 -24.57 -17.06
C ALA A 119 13.20 -23.12 -16.66
N TYR A 120 14.24 -22.85 -15.86
CA TYR A 120 14.54 -21.50 -15.34
C TYR A 120 14.67 -20.45 -16.44
N ALA A 121 15.52 -20.67 -17.44
CA ALA A 121 15.71 -19.74 -18.54
C ALA A 121 14.42 -19.52 -19.36
N GLY A 122 13.64 -20.59 -19.57
CA GLY A 122 12.34 -20.52 -20.23
C GLY A 122 11.31 -19.71 -19.45
N TYR A 123 11.28 -19.87 -18.12
CA TYR A 123 10.39 -19.10 -17.26
C TYR A 123 10.79 -17.62 -17.18
N ALA A 124 12.09 -17.32 -17.11
CA ALA A 124 12.57 -15.94 -17.18
C ALA A 124 12.24 -15.27 -18.52
N ALA A 125 12.30 -16.01 -19.63
CA ALA A 125 11.85 -15.55 -20.93
C ALA A 125 10.34 -15.28 -20.97
N HIS A 126 9.52 -16.10 -20.31
CA HIS A 126 8.09 -15.88 -20.15
C HIS A 126 7.78 -14.57 -19.39
N LEU A 127 8.47 -14.33 -18.26
CA LEU A 127 8.36 -13.09 -17.49
C LEU A 127 8.80 -11.86 -18.32
N ARG A 128 9.90 -11.98 -19.07
CA ARG A 128 10.37 -10.92 -19.97
C ARG A 128 9.40 -10.65 -21.12
N ASN A 129 8.77 -11.69 -21.65
CA ASN A 129 7.75 -11.56 -22.69
C ASN A 129 6.54 -10.76 -22.17
N PHE A 130 6.10 -11.02 -20.93
CA PHE A 130 5.08 -10.21 -20.28
C PHE A 130 5.49 -8.74 -20.22
N CYS A 131 6.67 -8.46 -19.64
CA CYS A 131 7.22 -7.11 -19.52
C CYS A 131 7.24 -6.38 -20.88
N THR A 132 7.71 -7.06 -21.93
CA THR A 132 7.80 -6.49 -23.28
C THR A 132 6.41 -6.22 -23.86
N THR A 133 5.50 -7.19 -23.76
CA THR A 133 4.15 -7.10 -24.34
C THR A 133 3.33 -5.97 -23.75
N VAL A 134 3.43 -5.72 -22.44
CA VAL A 134 2.66 -4.66 -21.76
C VAL A 134 3.34 -3.28 -21.80
N GLY A 135 4.46 -3.15 -22.51
CA GLY A 135 5.21 -1.89 -22.60
C GLY A 135 5.94 -1.52 -21.30
N GLY A 136 6.49 -2.52 -20.61
CA GLY A 136 7.31 -2.39 -19.41
C GLY A 136 6.52 -2.38 -18.10
N VAL A 137 7.18 -2.83 -17.03
CA VAL A 137 6.71 -2.71 -15.64
C VAL A 137 7.85 -2.19 -14.76
N THR A 138 7.50 -1.66 -13.59
CA THR A 138 8.45 -1.09 -12.62
C THR A 138 9.24 -2.20 -11.92
N ALA A 139 8.56 -3.28 -11.57
CA ALA A 139 9.15 -4.48 -11.01
C ALA A 139 8.30 -5.70 -11.34
N ILE A 140 8.96 -6.85 -11.40
CA ILE A 140 8.32 -8.15 -11.61
C ILE A 140 8.73 -9.12 -10.50
N SER A 141 7.77 -9.88 -10.01
CA SER A 141 8.00 -10.98 -9.09
C SER A 141 7.85 -12.32 -9.81
N PRO A 142 8.82 -13.22 -9.63
CA PRO A 142 8.77 -14.54 -10.22
C PRO A 142 7.78 -15.46 -9.51
N ILE A 143 7.31 -15.12 -8.31
CA ILE A 143 6.36 -15.96 -7.59
C ILE A 143 5.56 -15.15 -6.56
N ASN A 144 4.24 -15.31 -6.58
CA ASN A 144 3.32 -14.92 -5.52
C ASN A 144 3.27 -16.00 -4.45
N GLU A 145 3.46 -15.61 -3.17
CA GLU A 145 3.21 -16.45 -1.99
C GLU A 145 3.81 -17.86 -2.08
N PRO A 146 5.13 -17.99 -2.27
CA PRO A 146 5.76 -19.30 -2.44
C PRO A 146 5.67 -20.19 -1.19
N ASN A 147 5.29 -19.62 -0.04
CA ASN A 147 5.26 -20.25 1.27
C ASN A 147 3.86 -20.62 1.78
N ILE A 148 2.85 -20.70 0.90
CA ILE A 148 1.51 -21.18 1.24
C ILE A 148 1.01 -22.20 0.20
N THR A 149 0.32 -23.24 0.67
CA THR A 149 -0.33 -24.24 -0.18
C THR A 149 -1.80 -23.88 -0.36
N VAL A 150 -2.26 -23.80 -1.60
CA VAL A 150 -3.62 -23.36 -1.98
C VAL A 150 -4.17 -24.22 -3.13
N ASN A 151 -5.46 -24.09 -3.43
CA ASN A 151 -6.16 -24.88 -4.45
C ASN A 151 -6.45 -24.14 -5.77
N TYR A 152 -5.91 -22.93 -5.93
CA TYR A 152 -5.93 -22.13 -7.15
C TYR A 152 -4.51 -21.99 -7.72
N GLU A 153 -4.33 -21.22 -8.80
CA GLU A 153 -3.03 -21.06 -9.45
C GLU A 153 -1.94 -20.72 -8.43
N SER A 154 -0.90 -21.55 -8.39
CA SER A 154 0.13 -21.50 -7.35
C SER A 154 1.37 -22.28 -7.77
N MET A 155 2.50 -21.95 -7.16
CA MET A 155 3.76 -22.66 -7.33
C MET A 155 4.56 -22.55 -6.04
N GLU A 156 4.76 -23.70 -5.38
CA GLU A 156 5.33 -23.75 -4.04
C GLU A 156 6.86 -23.84 -4.14
N LEU A 157 7.55 -22.88 -3.54
CA LEU A 157 9.01 -22.81 -3.56
C LEU A 157 9.53 -22.51 -2.16
N THR A 158 10.57 -23.22 -1.75
CA THR A 158 11.34 -22.86 -0.56
C THR A 158 12.17 -21.60 -0.83
N ALA A 159 12.57 -20.89 0.23
CA ALA A 159 13.40 -19.69 0.11
C ALA A 159 14.70 -19.91 -0.72
N PRO A 160 15.44 -21.04 -0.55
CA PRO A 160 16.57 -21.36 -1.41
C PRO A 160 16.21 -21.60 -2.88
N GLU A 161 15.03 -22.16 -3.18
CA GLU A 161 14.58 -22.38 -4.57
C GLU A 161 14.26 -21.05 -5.27
N VAL A 162 13.56 -20.12 -4.59
CA VAL A 162 13.33 -18.76 -5.10
C VAL A 162 14.66 -18.02 -5.29
N ALA A 163 15.57 -18.12 -4.31
CA ALA A 163 16.89 -17.52 -4.39
C ALA A 163 17.70 -18.08 -5.56
N SER A 164 17.64 -19.39 -5.81
CA SER A 164 18.35 -20.04 -6.91
C SER A 164 17.84 -19.57 -8.27
N PHE A 165 16.51 -19.47 -8.45
CA PHE A 165 15.95 -18.89 -9.67
C PHE A 165 16.41 -17.44 -9.88
N VAL A 166 16.31 -16.58 -8.85
CA VAL A 166 16.71 -15.17 -8.98
C VAL A 166 18.21 -15.04 -9.21
N ALA A 167 19.03 -15.86 -8.55
CA ALA A 167 20.48 -15.89 -8.73
C ALA A 167 20.87 -16.28 -10.16
N ALA A 168 20.18 -17.25 -10.77
CA ALA A 168 20.40 -17.65 -12.15
C ALA A 168 19.87 -16.58 -13.12
N GLU A 169 18.59 -16.22 -13.00
CA GLU A 169 17.83 -15.61 -14.09
C GLU A 169 17.23 -14.23 -13.78
N GLY A 170 17.41 -13.68 -12.58
CA GLY A 170 16.75 -12.44 -12.16
C GLY A 170 16.94 -11.28 -13.14
N SER A 171 18.16 -11.12 -13.70
CA SER A 171 18.49 -10.10 -14.71
C SER A 171 17.82 -10.33 -16.07
N ASN A 172 17.34 -11.55 -16.35
CA ASN A 172 16.75 -11.93 -17.63
C ASN A 172 15.22 -11.78 -17.64
N CYS A 173 14.59 -11.40 -16.52
CA CYS A 173 13.13 -11.31 -16.37
C CYS A 173 12.50 -10.04 -17.00
N GLY A 174 13.31 -9.13 -17.54
CA GLY A 174 12.84 -7.95 -18.29
C GLY A 174 12.44 -6.73 -17.45
N ALA A 175 12.47 -6.83 -16.12
CA ALA A 175 12.27 -5.73 -15.18
C ALA A 175 13.05 -6.01 -13.86
N PRO A 176 13.27 -4.99 -13.01
CA PRO A 176 13.81 -5.21 -11.67
C PRO A 176 13.02 -6.26 -10.89
N ILE A 177 13.72 -7.14 -10.17
CA ILE A 177 13.07 -8.18 -9.36
C ILE A 177 12.53 -7.58 -8.06
N MET A 178 11.26 -7.84 -7.78
CA MET A 178 10.70 -7.79 -6.43
C MET A 178 10.46 -9.22 -5.93
N ALA A 179 10.97 -9.56 -4.75
CA ALA A 179 10.87 -10.92 -4.20
C ALA A 179 11.07 -10.90 -2.67
N PRO A 180 10.70 -11.96 -1.91
CA PRO A 180 10.10 -13.22 -2.38
C PRO A 180 8.56 -13.28 -2.34
N GLU A 181 7.88 -12.18 -2.03
CA GLU A 181 6.41 -12.11 -1.93
C GLU A 181 5.78 -13.17 -1.00
N THR A 182 6.32 -13.39 0.20
CA THR A 182 5.72 -14.32 1.17
C THR A 182 4.32 -13.88 1.58
N PHE A 183 3.40 -14.83 1.80
CA PHE A 183 2.01 -14.62 2.24
C PHE A 183 1.85 -13.75 3.51
N ASN A 184 2.85 -13.78 4.39
CA ASN A 184 2.75 -13.25 5.75
C ASN A 184 4.03 -12.54 6.19
N MET A 185 4.77 -11.91 5.27
CA MET A 185 6.05 -11.23 5.52
C MET A 185 6.95 -12.09 6.43
N ASP A 186 7.09 -13.38 6.10
CA ASP A 186 7.81 -14.34 6.92
C ASP A 186 9.30 -13.97 6.96
N LYS A 187 9.74 -13.47 8.11
CA LYS A 187 11.11 -13.00 8.31
C LYS A 187 12.13 -14.10 8.06
N THR A 188 11.87 -15.32 8.52
CA THR A 188 12.79 -16.45 8.37
C THR A 188 12.95 -16.82 6.91
N TYR A 189 11.84 -16.86 6.17
CA TYR A 189 11.85 -17.10 4.73
C TYR A 189 12.62 -16.00 3.99
N MET A 190 12.33 -14.73 4.29
CA MET A 190 12.98 -13.58 3.64
C MET A 190 14.49 -13.51 3.94
N ASP A 191 14.90 -13.74 5.20
CA ASP A 191 16.32 -13.79 5.58
C ASP A 191 17.02 -14.94 4.85
N THR A 192 16.41 -16.12 4.80
CA THR A 192 16.96 -17.29 4.09
C THR A 192 17.13 -17.01 2.59
N TYR A 193 16.15 -16.34 1.97
CA TYR A 193 16.23 -15.92 0.57
C TYR A 193 17.39 -14.93 0.35
N LEU A 194 17.52 -13.92 1.21
CA LEU A 194 18.54 -12.88 1.11
C LEU A 194 19.95 -13.34 1.49
N ASN A 195 20.12 -14.50 2.13
CA ASN A 195 21.44 -15.09 2.40
C ASN A 195 22.17 -15.54 1.14
N ASN A 196 21.46 -15.76 0.03
CA ASN A 196 22.11 -15.96 -1.27
C ASN A 196 22.59 -14.62 -1.84
N ALA A 197 23.90 -14.38 -1.81
CA ALA A 197 24.50 -13.10 -2.22
C ALA A 197 24.18 -12.72 -3.68
N THR A 198 24.18 -13.69 -4.60
CA THR A 198 23.85 -13.46 -6.01
C THR A 198 22.38 -13.08 -6.16
N ALA A 199 21.48 -13.82 -5.52
CA ALA A 199 20.05 -13.50 -5.52
C ALA A 199 19.82 -12.10 -4.96
N ARG A 200 20.37 -11.81 -3.77
CA ARG A 200 20.32 -10.50 -3.10
C ARG A 200 20.83 -9.36 -3.98
N SER A 201 21.87 -9.58 -4.78
CA SER A 201 22.39 -8.56 -5.72
C SER A 201 21.42 -8.27 -6.87
N LYS A 202 20.66 -9.28 -7.30
CA LYS A 202 19.67 -9.19 -8.39
C LYS A 202 18.26 -8.78 -7.90
N THR A 203 17.97 -8.89 -6.61
CA THR A 203 16.75 -8.37 -5.99
C THR A 203 16.78 -6.85 -5.93
N GLY A 204 15.90 -6.18 -6.66
CA GLY A 204 15.72 -4.73 -6.55
C GLY A 204 14.97 -4.33 -5.29
N TYR A 205 13.88 -5.03 -4.98
CA TYR A 205 12.95 -4.70 -3.91
C TYR A 205 12.57 -5.93 -3.09
N VAL A 206 12.51 -5.79 -1.76
CA VAL A 206 11.95 -6.84 -0.90
C VAL A 206 10.45 -6.62 -0.81
N CYS A 207 9.67 -7.68 -0.94
CA CYS A 207 8.21 -7.59 -0.88
C CYS A 207 7.57 -8.82 -0.24
N GLY A 208 6.33 -8.63 0.21
CA GLY A 208 5.51 -9.63 0.86
C GLY A 208 4.12 -9.10 1.18
N HIS A 209 3.27 -10.02 1.63
CA HIS A 209 1.90 -9.78 2.05
C HIS A 209 1.80 -9.90 3.56
N ILE A 210 0.73 -9.35 4.16
CA ILE A 210 0.61 -9.27 5.62
C ILE A 210 -0.56 -10.10 6.17
N TYR A 211 -1.00 -11.13 5.44
CA TYR A 211 -2.07 -12.00 5.92
C TYR A 211 -1.66 -12.71 7.22
N GLY A 212 -2.44 -12.48 8.28
CA GLY A 212 -2.13 -13.01 9.61
C GLY A 212 -0.85 -12.44 10.24
N LYS A 213 -0.31 -11.34 9.73
CA LYS A 213 0.94 -10.74 10.20
C LYS A 213 0.80 -9.24 10.47
N THR A 214 1.17 -8.81 11.68
CA THR A 214 1.35 -7.39 11.97
C THR A 214 2.60 -6.84 11.27
N PRO A 215 2.53 -5.67 10.60
CA PRO A 215 3.71 -5.03 10.02
C PRO A 215 4.83 -4.82 11.04
N TYR A 216 6.09 -4.96 10.62
CA TYR A 216 7.27 -4.82 11.48
C TYR A 216 8.45 -4.24 10.70
N THR A 217 9.37 -3.59 11.40
CA THR A 217 10.56 -3.02 10.78
C THR A 217 11.49 -4.11 10.25
N TYR A 218 11.71 -4.12 8.93
CA TYR A 218 12.60 -5.09 8.27
C TYR A 218 13.85 -4.42 7.68
N SER A 219 14.88 -4.29 8.51
CA SER A 219 16.16 -3.66 8.15
C SER A 219 17.03 -4.57 7.29
N ASN A 220 16.77 -4.58 5.97
CA ASN A 220 17.50 -5.44 5.02
C ASN A 220 18.41 -4.65 4.05
N GLY A 221 18.39 -3.31 4.11
CA GLY A 221 19.17 -2.43 3.23
C GLY A 221 18.55 -2.19 1.84
N LYS A 222 17.35 -2.71 1.59
CA LYS A 222 16.52 -2.43 0.40
C LYS A 222 15.15 -1.92 0.84
N GLU A 223 14.42 -1.36 -0.10
CA GLU A 223 13.02 -1.00 0.11
C GLU A 223 12.17 -2.23 0.43
N VAL A 224 11.11 -2.00 1.21
CA VAL A 224 10.15 -3.02 1.63
C VAL A 224 8.77 -2.63 1.13
N TRP A 225 8.18 -3.49 0.29
CA TRP A 225 6.89 -3.25 -0.35
C TRP A 225 5.85 -4.23 0.17
N MET A 226 4.74 -3.73 0.73
CA MET A 226 3.56 -4.56 1.00
C MET A 226 2.73 -4.63 -0.28
N THR A 227 2.76 -5.79 -0.95
CA THR A 227 2.26 -5.95 -2.32
C THR A 227 0.85 -6.54 -2.41
N GLU A 228 0.28 -7.01 -1.31
CA GLU A 228 -1.10 -7.48 -1.26
C GLU A 228 -1.62 -7.58 0.17
N HIS A 229 -2.83 -7.06 0.40
CA HIS A 229 -3.67 -7.46 1.52
C HIS A 229 -5.14 -7.06 1.31
N TYR A 230 -6.04 -7.67 2.06
CA TYR A 230 -7.34 -7.11 2.38
C TYR A 230 -7.67 -7.43 3.85
N THR A 231 -8.30 -6.50 4.57
CA THR A 231 -8.53 -6.66 6.02
C THR A 231 -9.62 -7.66 6.36
N ASN A 232 -10.74 -7.64 5.61
CA ASN A 232 -11.83 -8.62 5.68
C ASN A 232 -12.70 -8.51 4.41
N THR A 233 -13.70 -9.39 4.26
CA THR A 233 -14.60 -9.41 3.09
C THR A 233 -16.01 -8.86 3.36
N ASN A 234 -16.22 -8.19 4.50
CA ASN A 234 -17.45 -7.49 4.82
C ASN A 234 -17.71 -6.34 3.85
N ASN A 235 -18.91 -5.75 3.94
CA ASN A 235 -19.29 -4.55 3.18
C ASN A 235 -18.21 -3.46 3.28
N ALA A 236 -17.66 -3.04 2.14
CA ALA A 236 -16.61 -2.02 2.09
C ALA A 236 -17.02 -0.63 2.62
N ASN A 237 -18.32 -0.38 2.76
CA ASN A 237 -18.87 0.84 3.38
C ASN A 237 -19.13 0.68 4.89
N GLY A 238 -18.84 -0.49 5.46
CA GLY A 238 -18.93 -0.74 6.90
C GLY A 238 -17.97 0.13 7.70
N TRP A 239 -18.49 0.73 8.76
CA TRP A 239 -17.74 1.49 9.76
C TRP A 239 -18.00 0.82 11.12
N PRO A 240 -16.98 0.49 11.93
CA PRO A 240 -15.59 0.95 11.88
C PRO A 240 -14.63 0.10 11.03
N ASP A 241 -15.09 -0.94 10.32
CA ASP A 241 -14.20 -1.83 9.52
C ASP A 241 -13.26 -1.08 8.56
N ALA A 242 -13.76 -0.06 7.84
CA ALA A 242 -12.91 0.75 6.97
C ALA A 242 -11.83 1.54 7.73
N LEU A 243 -12.04 1.89 9.00
CA LEU A 243 -11.03 2.53 9.85
C LEU A 243 -9.89 1.57 10.21
N GLY A 244 -10.15 0.26 10.22
CA GLY A 244 -9.11 -0.77 10.33
C GLY A 244 -8.10 -0.72 9.18
N VAL A 245 -8.56 -0.41 7.96
CA VAL A 245 -7.67 -0.20 6.79
C VAL A 245 -6.74 1.01 7.02
N ALA A 246 -7.25 2.08 7.62
CA ALA A 246 -6.45 3.26 7.94
C ALA A 246 -5.30 2.89 8.90
N LYS A 247 -5.63 2.12 9.94
CA LYS A 247 -4.65 1.66 10.95
C LYS A 247 -3.58 0.76 10.33
N GLU A 248 -3.97 -0.12 9.41
CA GLU A 248 -3.03 -1.00 8.73
C GLU A 248 -2.07 -0.23 7.80
N ILE A 249 -2.56 0.75 7.05
CA ILE A 249 -1.71 1.64 6.24
C ILE A 249 -0.75 2.41 7.15
N HIS A 250 -1.25 2.97 8.25
CA HIS A 250 -0.41 3.62 9.26
C HIS A 250 0.70 2.69 9.75
N ASP A 251 0.38 1.44 10.10
CA ASP A 251 1.35 0.48 10.64
C ASP A 251 2.41 0.08 9.63
N CYS A 252 2.02 -0.14 8.37
CA CYS A 252 2.98 -0.36 7.28
C CYS A 252 3.94 0.83 7.13
N MET A 253 3.41 2.05 7.13
CA MET A 253 4.22 3.26 6.99
C MET A 253 5.11 3.49 8.21
N ASN A 254 4.64 3.17 9.42
CA ASN A 254 5.41 3.27 10.65
C ASN A 254 6.51 2.19 10.74
N ALA A 255 6.26 1.00 10.19
CA ALA A 255 7.24 -0.08 10.05
C ALA A 255 8.32 0.19 8.99
N GLY A 256 8.24 1.30 8.26
CA GLY A 256 9.25 1.66 7.26
C GLY A 256 8.94 1.15 5.85
N TYR A 257 7.73 0.66 5.57
CA TYR A 257 7.39 0.18 4.23
C TYR A 257 7.24 1.35 3.27
N ASN A 258 7.68 1.16 2.03
CA ASN A 258 7.68 2.16 0.96
C ASN A 258 6.39 2.14 0.14
N MET A 259 5.66 1.02 0.17
CA MET A 259 4.50 0.76 -0.68
C MET A 259 3.43 -0.02 0.10
N TYR A 260 2.16 0.28 -0.17
CA TYR A 260 1.01 -0.48 0.28
C TYR A 260 0.07 -0.76 -0.89
N VAL A 261 -0.23 -2.02 -1.16
CA VAL A 261 -1.11 -2.44 -2.26
C VAL A 261 -2.25 -3.29 -1.70
N TRP A 262 -3.47 -2.80 -1.87
CA TRP A 262 -4.67 -3.60 -1.59
C TRP A 262 -4.78 -4.75 -2.60
N TRP A 263 -5.60 -5.75 -2.30
CA TRP A 263 -5.98 -6.77 -3.27
C TRP A 263 -6.87 -6.19 -4.38
N TYR A 264 -8.01 -6.79 -4.74
CA TYR A 264 -8.82 -6.25 -5.85
C TYR A 264 -9.25 -4.80 -5.64
N ILE A 265 -8.90 -3.93 -6.59
CA ILE A 265 -9.36 -2.53 -6.62
C ILE A 265 -10.89 -2.49 -6.62
N ARG A 266 -11.51 -3.27 -7.52
CA ARG A 266 -12.96 -3.38 -7.64
C ARG A 266 -13.46 -4.68 -7.02
N ARG A 267 -14.14 -4.56 -5.88
CA ARG A 267 -14.84 -5.67 -5.23
C ARG A 267 -15.82 -5.14 -4.18
N SER A 268 -16.82 -5.94 -3.79
CA SER A 268 -17.77 -5.59 -2.71
C SER A 268 -17.10 -5.21 -1.37
N TYR A 269 -15.89 -5.71 -1.13
CA TYR A 269 -15.05 -5.41 0.03
C TYR A 269 -13.85 -4.50 -0.31
N GLY A 270 -13.70 -4.08 -1.56
CA GLY A 270 -12.55 -3.32 -2.05
C GLY A 270 -12.69 -1.80 -1.89
N PRO A 271 -11.68 -1.03 -2.32
CA PRO A 271 -11.75 0.43 -2.34
C PRO A 271 -12.77 0.99 -3.35
N MET A 272 -13.17 0.18 -4.34
CA MET A 272 -14.20 0.49 -5.30
C MET A 272 -15.24 -0.63 -5.34
N ASP A 273 -16.52 -0.29 -5.31
CA ASP A 273 -17.60 -1.27 -5.44
C ASP A 273 -17.77 -1.72 -6.91
N GLU A 274 -18.61 -2.74 -7.13
CA GLU A 274 -18.82 -3.29 -8.47
C GLU A 274 -19.45 -2.28 -9.45
N ASN A 275 -20.13 -1.24 -8.95
CA ASN A 275 -20.72 -0.16 -9.74
C ASN A 275 -19.70 0.95 -10.07
N GLY A 276 -18.48 0.87 -9.55
CA GLY A 276 -17.43 1.86 -9.76
C GLY A 276 -17.45 3.02 -8.78
N ASN A 277 -18.26 2.96 -7.71
CA ASN A 277 -18.26 4.00 -6.67
C ASN A 277 -17.10 3.76 -5.69
N ILE A 278 -16.54 4.86 -5.18
CA ILE A 278 -15.53 4.80 -4.11
C ILE A 278 -16.23 4.40 -2.81
N THR A 279 -15.72 3.35 -2.16
CA THR A 279 -16.25 2.85 -0.87
C THR A 279 -15.61 3.59 0.30
N LYS A 280 -16.07 3.38 1.54
CA LYS A 280 -15.38 3.90 2.74
C LYS A 280 -13.93 3.46 2.81
N ARG A 281 -13.60 2.22 2.43
CA ARG A 281 -12.21 1.77 2.31
C ARG A 281 -11.44 2.56 1.26
N GLY A 282 -12.07 2.87 0.12
CA GLY A 282 -11.47 3.69 -0.92
C GLY A 282 -11.20 5.13 -0.47
N TYR A 283 -12.13 5.75 0.25
CA TYR A 283 -11.92 7.08 0.83
C TYR A 283 -10.83 7.07 1.90
N VAL A 284 -10.77 6.02 2.73
CA VAL A 284 -9.67 5.81 3.68
C VAL A 284 -8.33 5.72 2.95
N MET A 285 -8.21 4.91 1.91
CA MET A 285 -6.98 4.82 1.11
C MET A 285 -6.62 6.16 0.45
N ALA A 286 -7.62 6.93 0.01
CA ALA A 286 -7.42 8.23 -0.62
C ALA A 286 -6.74 9.27 0.29
N HIS A 287 -6.84 9.14 1.63
CA HIS A 287 -6.13 10.00 2.58
C HIS A 287 -4.59 9.92 2.45
N TRP A 288 -4.08 8.80 1.94
CA TRP A 288 -2.68 8.64 1.56
C TRP A 288 -2.50 8.79 0.05
N ALA A 289 -3.25 8.05 -0.75
CA ALA A 289 -3.03 7.94 -2.18
C ALA A 289 -3.11 9.30 -2.91
N ARG A 290 -4.07 10.18 -2.54
CA ARG A 290 -4.19 11.50 -3.19
C ARG A 290 -3.10 12.49 -2.77
N TYR A 291 -2.66 12.43 -1.51
CA TYR A 291 -1.89 13.51 -0.89
C TYR A 291 -0.42 13.17 -0.64
N VAL A 292 -0.07 11.89 -0.54
CA VAL A 292 1.29 11.37 -0.39
C VAL A 292 1.71 10.71 -1.71
N ARG A 293 2.02 11.54 -2.70
CA ARG A 293 2.34 11.10 -4.06
C ARG A 293 3.70 10.38 -4.14
N PRO A 294 3.96 9.55 -5.17
CA PRO A 294 5.28 8.98 -5.39
C PRO A 294 6.38 10.05 -5.34
N GLY A 295 7.47 9.75 -4.62
CA GLY A 295 8.59 10.68 -4.41
C GLY A 295 8.49 11.50 -3.12
N TYR A 296 7.35 11.49 -2.42
CA TYR A 296 7.31 11.94 -1.03
C TYR A 296 8.22 11.06 -0.17
N SER A 297 8.73 11.61 0.92
CA SER A 297 9.39 10.83 1.96
C SER A 297 8.58 10.88 3.24
N LYS A 298 8.50 9.76 3.96
CA LYS A 298 8.03 9.78 5.35
C LYS A 298 9.02 10.59 6.18
N ILE A 299 8.52 11.33 7.16
CA ILE A 299 9.32 12.06 8.13
C ILE A 299 9.02 11.56 9.54
N SER A 300 9.95 11.85 10.46
CA SER A 300 9.78 11.51 11.87
C SER A 300 8.55 12.21 12.45
N CYS A 301 7.74 11.44 13.16
CA CYS A 301 6.63 11.97 13.95
C CYS A 301 6.30 11.07 15.15
N THR A 302 5.66 11.62 16.18
CA THR A 302 5.05 10.83 17.26
C THR A 302 3.94 9.95 16.67
N ALA A 303 4.16 8.63 16.57
CA ALA A 303 3.25 7.74 15.86
C ALA A 303 1.93 7.47 16.59
N ASN A 304 1.95 7.45 17.93
CA ASN A 304 0.76 7.21 18.76
C ASN A 304 0.77 8.20 19.95
N PRO A 305 0.48 9.49 19.72
CA PRO A 305 0.56 10.54 20.76
C PRO A 305 -0.41 10.30 21.91
N THR A 306 -1.60 9.81 21.60
CA THR A 306 -2.66 9.50 22.57
C THR A 306 -3.22 8.12 22.24
N ASN A 307 -3.69 7.40 23.25
CA ASN A 307 -4.39 6.14 23.04
C ASN A 307 -5.52 6.28 21.99
N GLY A 308 -5.56 5.38 21.02
CA GLY A 308 -6.52 5.43 19.91
C GLY A 308 -6.24 6.48 18.83
N VAL A 309 -5.23 7.36 18.98
CA VAL A 309 -4.82 8.34 17.97
C VAL A 309 -3.51 7.94 17.30
N TYR A 310 -3.49 7.84 15.98
CA TYR A 310 -2.30 7.42 15.22
C TYR A 310 -1.93 8.44 14.15
N VAL A 311 -0.64 8.72 13.99
CA VAL A 311 -0.15 9.81 13.14
C VAL A 311 1.02 9.35 12.28
N THR A 312 0.93 9.64 10.99
CA THR A 312 2.06 9.61 10.06
C THR A 312 2.24 10.97 9.39
N ALA A 313 3.48 11.31 9.05
CA ALA A 313 3.79 12.56 8.37
C ALA A 313 4.77 12.34 7.22
N TYR A 314 4.65 13.17 6.19
CA TYR A 314 5.37 13.05 4.93
C TYR A 314 5.76 14.43 4.41
N LYS A 315 6.81 14.48 3.57
CA LYS A 315 7.19 15.71 2.86
C LYS A 315 7.57 15.49 1.41
N SER A 316 7.41 16.54 0.62
CA SER A 316 8.04 16.72 -0.68
C SER A 316 8.44 18.19 -0.85
N GLY A 317 9.73 18.46 -0.92
CA GLY A 317 10.24 19.83 -0.78
C GLY A 317 9.80 20.47 0.54
N SER A 318 9.13 21.62 0.45
CA SER A 318 8.54 22.34 1.60
C SER A 318 7.11 21.87 1.96
N ARG A 319 6.47 21.07 1.11
CA ARG A 319 5.11 20.56 1.35
C ARG A 319 5.15 19.50 2.43
N VAL A 320 4.35 19.66 3.47
CA VAL A 320 4.15 18.69 4.56
C VAL A 320 2.73 18.12 4.47
N VAL A 321 2.61 16.80 4.65
CA VAL A 321 1.33 16.10 4.75
C VAL A 321 1.31 15.31 6.05
N ILE A 322 0.25 15.46 6.84
CA ILE A 322 0.03 14.70 8.08
C ILE A 322 -1.26 13.91 7.92
N VAL A 323 -1.24 12.62 8.21
CA VAL A 323 -2.44 11.78 8.27
C VAL A 323 -2.62 11.32 9.71
N ALA A 324 -3.75 11.69 10.31
CA ALA A 324 -4.13 11.36 11.68
C ALA A 324 -5.40 10.49 11.69
N ILE A 325 -5.38 9.43 12.48
CA ILE A 325 -6.48 8.50 12.68
C ILE A 325 -6.95 8.66 14.11
N ASN A 326 -8.25 8.85 14.33
CA ASN A 326 -8.86 8.75 15.65
C ASN A 326 -9.76 7.51 15.69
N GLN A 327 -9.34 6.47 16.41
CA GLN A 327 -10.15 5.27 16.64
C GLN A 327 -11.07 5.38 17.87
N ASN A 328 -11.01 6.49 18.61
CA ASN A 328 -11.90 6.71 19.73
C ASN A 328 -13.32 7.04 19.25
N THR A 329 -14.33 6.63 20.01
CA THR A 329 -15.74 6.93 19.75
C THR A 329 -16.13 8.36 20.13
N ALA A 330 -15.23 9.12 20.75
CA ALA A 330 -15.37 10.52 21.07
C ALA A 330 -14.48 11.39 20.17
N ILE A 331 -14.82 12.67 20.08
CA ILE A 331 -13.93 13.69 19.51
C ILE A 331 -12.67 13.73 20.39
N THR A 332 -11.50 13.72 19.76
CA THR A 332 -10.21 13.81 20.47
C THR A 332 -9.50 15.07 20.03
N TYR A 333 -9.18 15.95 20.98
CA TYR A 333 -8.33 17.10 20.72
C TYR A 333 -6.88 16.66 20.65
N GLN A 334 -6.22 16.85 19.50
CA GLN A 334 -4.83 16.46 19.31
C GLN A 334 -3.95 17.70 19.08
N PRO A 335 -3.04 18.03 20.01
CA PRO A 335 -2.00 19.03 19.78
C PRO A 335 -0.90 18.50 18.85
N PHE A 336 -0.36 19.38 18.02
CA PHE A 336 0.73 19.13 17.07
C PHE A 336 1.80 20.21 17.18
N SER A 337 3.05 19.83 16.95
CA SER A 337 4.16 20.76 16.73
C SER A 337 4.97 20.34 15.51
N ILE A 338 5.41 21.31 14.70
CA ILE A 338 6.18 21.08 13.47
C ILE A 338 7.52 21.79 13.59
N THR A 339 8.57 21.02 13.35
CA THR A 339 9.95 21.52 13.28
C THR A 339 10.57 21.15 11.93
N GLY A 340 11.60 21.90 11.51
CA GLY A 340 12.30 21.65 10.23
C GLY A 340 11.50 21.99 8.97
N ALA A 341 10.37 22.68 9.10
CA ALA A 341 9.60 23.26 8.01
C ALA A 341 8.82 24.49 8.49
N THR A 342 8.66 25.48 7.62
CA THR A 342 7.76 26.62 7.84
C THR A 342 6.44 26.34 7.14
N VAL A 343 5.35 26.35 7.90
CA VAL A 343 4.00 26.06 7.40
C VAL A 343 3.07 27.21 7.81
N ALA A 344 2.38 27.80 6.83
CA ALA A 344 1.43 28.89 7.08
C ALA A 344 0.04 28.39 7.49
N GLY A 345 -0.36 27.24 6.96
CA GLY A 345 -1.63 26.62 7.27
C GLY A 345 -1.79 25.26 6.60
N PHE A 346 -2.97 24.69 6.76
CA PHE A 346 -3.32 23.38 6.21
C PHE A 346 -4.68 23.40 5.51
N ASN A 347 -4.73 22.78 4.34
CA ASN A 347 -5.98 22.23 3.81
C ASN A 347 -6.23 20.91 4.53
N ARG A 348 -7.42 20.75 5.11
CA ARG A 348 -7.78 19.58 5.92
C ARG A 348 -8.92 18.81 5.26
N TYR A 349 -8.77 17.50 5.22
CA TYR A 349 -9.72 16.55 4.63
C TYR A 349 -10.10 15.50 5.67
N ARG A 350 -11.39 15.18 5.80
CA ARG A 350 -11.88 14.22 6.82
C ARG A 350 -12.83 13.18 6.24
N THR A 351 -12.68 11.95 6.71
CA THR A 351 -13.63 10.85 6.46
C THR A 351 -14.11 10.28 7.78
N THR A 352 -15.42 10.09 7.91
CA THR A 352 -16.12 9.47 9.06
C THR A 352 -17.08 8.41 8.52
N SER A 353 -17.95 7.85 9.36
CA SER A 353 -19.07 7.02 8.89
C SER A 353 -20.04 7.76 7.96
N SER A 354 -20.28 9.06 8.17
CA SER A 354 -21.28 9.85 7.44
C SER A 354 -20.72 10.81 6.39
N ALA A 355 -19.41 11.04 6.37
CA ALA A 355 -18.75 11.99 5.48
C ALA A 355 -17.55 11.38 4.76
N ASN A 356 -17.26 11.87 3.55
CA ASN A 356 -16.16 11.40 2.70
C ASN A 356 -15.31 12.60 2.27
N LEU A 357 -14.03 12.63 2.67
CA LEU A 357 -13.05 13.68 2.34
C LEU A 357 -13.60 15.13 2.42
N THR A 358 -14.41 15.44 3.44
CA THR A 358 -14.93 16.81 3.62
C THR A 358 -13.78 17.75 3.90
N ALA A 359 -13.74 18.86 3.17
CA ALA A 359 -12.61 19.78 3.15
C ALA A 359 -12.91 21.08 3.90
N ASP A 360 -11.93 21.57 4.64
CA ASP A 360 -11.82 22.96 5.09
C ASP A 360 -10.34 23.38 5.13
N ASN A 361 -10.05 24.57 5.65
CA ASN A 361 -8.68 25.02 5.85
C ASN A 361 -8.56 25.85 7.14
N PHE A 362 -7.33 25.96 7.64
CA PHE A 362 -6.99 26.82 8.77
C PHE A 362 -5.54 27.27 8.69
N THR A 363 -5.22 28.40 9.30
CA THR A 363 -3.87 28.92 9.44
C THR A 363 -3.25 28.48 10.77
N ILE A 364 -1.93 28.42 10.82
CA ILE A 364 -1.18 28.17 12.05
C ILE A 364 -0.14 29.27 12.26
N SER A 365 0.30 29.46 13.50
CA SER A 365 1.40 30.36 13.83
C SER A 365 2.46 29.61 14.62
N ASN A 366 3.73 29.92 14.36
CA ASN A 366 4.88 29.40 15.11
C ASN A 366 5.00 27.86 15.16
N GLY A 367 4.47 27.14 14.15
CA GLY A 367 4.64 25.69 14.02
C GLY A 367 3.86 24.84 15.02
N SER A 368 3.11 25.43 15.95
CA SER A 368 2.29 24.72 16.94
C SER A 368 0.80 24.98 16.69
N PHE A 369 0.00 23.93 16.77
CA PHE A 369 -1.45 24.00 16.58
C PHE A 369 -2.15 22.81 17.23
N GLY A 370 -3.47 22.86 17.35
CA GLY A 370 -4.26 21.72 17.78
C GLY A 370 -5.54 21.63 16.97
N ILE A 371 -6.04 20.41 16.78
CA ILE A 371 -7.30 20.17 16.07
C ILE A 371 -8.15 19.14 16.80
N ASN A 372 -9.47 19.32 16.72
CA ASN A 372 -10.42 18.27 17.07
C ASN A 372 -10.48 17.24 15.94
N LEU A 373 -10.02 16.03 16.23
CA LEU A 373 -10.20 14.86 15.38
C LEU A 373 -11.60 14.29 15.65
N PRO A 374 -12.49 14.21 14.63
CA PRO A 374 -13.81 13.63 14.83
C PRO A 374 -13.73 12.19 15.38
N ALA A 375 -14.76 11.76 16.10
CA ALA A 375 -14.89 10.38 16.53
C ALA A 375 -14.79 9.41 15.35
N SER A 376 -14.07 8.30 15.53
CA SER A 376 -13.88 7.23 14.55
C SER A 376 -13.65 7.79 13.14
N SER A 377 -12.50 8.43 12.93
CA SER A 377 -12.23 9.21 11.71
C SER A 377 -10.79 9.11 11.20
N VAL A 378 -10.61 9.49 9.94
CA VAL A 378 -9.31 9.78 9.34
C VAL A 378 -9.28 11.24 8.92
N THR A 379 -8.19 11.94 9.23
CA THR A 379 -7.95 13.34 8.89
C THR A 379 -6.61 13.48 8.18
N THR A 380 -6.59 14.09 6.99
CA THR A 380 -5.34 14.48 6.31
C THR A 380 -5.21 16.00 6.31
N LEU A 381 -4.02 16.47 6.67
CA LEU A 381 -3.61 17.87 6.60
C LEU A 381 -2.55 18.02 5.51
N VAL A 382 -2.75 18.95 4.57
CA VAL A 382 -1.83 19.26 3.47
C VAL A 382 -1.41 20.72 3.58
N SER A 383 -0.12 20.99 3.82
CA SER A 383 0.34 22.36 4.06
C SER A 383 0.19 23.24 2.81
N TYR A 384 0.04 24.55 3.00
CA TYR A 384 0.15 25.56 1.94
C TYR A 384 1.06 26.70 2.34
#